data_AF-A0A926NAQ0-F1
#
_entry.id   AF-A0A926NAQ0-F1
#
_cell.length_a   1.000
_cell.length_b   1.000
_cell.length_c   1.000
_cell.angle_alpha   90.00
_cell.angle_beta   90.00
_cell.angle_gamma   90.00
#
_symmetry.space_group_name_H-M   'P 1'
#
loop_
_entity.id
_entity.type
_entity.pdbx_description
1 polymer ?
#
loop_
_entity_poly.entity_id
_entity_poly.type
_entity_poly.pdbx_seq_one_letter_code
_entity_poly.pdbx_strand_id
1 'polypeptide(L)'
;MMKVEPTWKRIGLAEPLPEASGLGISIIILDDIIPHVSLGHLKGSVKQVEVDKDLNITCDEVFDAPLTDKVNQHTTAHGVMTLHLLVHESFAYLGERYTGLARSADFIFLPTSKPSRIKAGLEWILDQDWNAKIVLNLKGQLERGFVVPSADDPYVEALSPAMDSGLLIVTAGGNSKANNNLHSNQFWVIGGFNDKGMYDSTQYEQHPSVSQGLNGDGYFRPDILAPYTYIPLPHLSGAGLDYFDGTCGGATLVTGLSAYLMSIFPDLTSNDVRNVLVKTGDEIADLPAPIINGAKALEAIKASYRNDTPPSVETLVKVTDENQSLLSPNPLERALALTSLMKTDKLTRAEIWNHTDDESPMVKKVAIRGLSQPVNDDERKKYWERLHQESSELGVKRVLGIHVAQHIDNSRIGQVDVSCGLSINGYLDMY
;
A
#
# COMPACT_ATOMS: atom_id res chain seq x y z
N MET A 1 -25.04 15.45 8.69
CA MET A 1 -23.59 15.15 8.64
C MET A 1 -23.44 13.71 9.07
N MET A 2 -22.83 12.85 8.26
CA MET A 2 -22.54 11.47 8.68
C MET A 2 -21.53 11.52 9.84
N LYS A 3 -21.84 10.89 10.98
CA LYS A 3 -20.90 10.82 12.09
C LYS A 3 -19.87 9.74 11.78
N VAL A 4 -18.65 10.16 11.46
CA VAL A 4 -17.50 9.25 11.34
C VAL A 4 -16.90 9.07 12.73
N GLU A 5 -16.50 7.85 13.08
CA GLU A 5 -15.87 7.54 14.36
C GLU A 5 -14.34 7.72 14.30
N PRO A 6 -13.68 7.97 15.45
CA PRO A 6 -12.23 8.07 15.52
C PRO A 6 -11.51 6.80 15.03
N THR A 7 -10.33 7.00 14.45
CA THR A 7 -9.51 5.91 13.88
C THR A 7 -9.18 4.82 14.89
N TRP A 8 -8.81 5.17 16.12
CA TRP A 8 -8.49 4.21 17.19
C TRP A 8 -9.65 3.24 17.45
N LYS A 9 -10.89 3.74 17.43
CA LYS A 9 -12.09 2.92 17.65
C LYS A 9 -12.30 1.96 16.49
N ARG A 10 -12.13 2.46 15.26
CA ARG A 10 -12.32 1.71 14.01
C ARG A 10 -11.27 0.61 13.78
N ILE A 11 -10.12 0.69 14.44
CA ILE A 11 -9.13 -0.40 14.50
C ILE A 11 -9.30 -1.30 15.74
N GLY A 12 -10.45 -1.23 16.42
CA GLY A 12 -10.82 -2.12 17.50
C GLY A 12 -10.24 -1.78 18.87
N LEU A 13 -9.73 -0.56 19.10
CA LEU A 13 -9.34 -0.12 20.44
C LEU A 13 -10.56 0.36 21.24
N ALA A 14 -10.59 0.06 22.53
CA ALA A 14 -11.65 0.50 23.43
C ALA A 14 -11.52 1.99 23.84
N GLU A 15 -10.30 2.50 23.86
CA GLU A 15 -9.97 3.86 24.29
C GLU A 15 -8.91 4.47 23.35
N PRO A 16 -8.84 5.81 23.26
CA PRO A 16 -7.77 6.46 22.51
C PRO A 16 -6.39 6.17 23.13
N LEU A 17 -5.37 6.04 22.28
CA LEU A 17 -4.00 5.79 22.71
C LEU A 17 -3.44 6.97 23.55
N PRO A 18 -2.51 6.69 24.48
CA PRO A 18 -1.88 7.72 25.30
C PRO A 18 -0.97 8.62 24.47
N GLU A 19 -0.64 9.80 24.99
CA GLU A 19 0.29 10.74 24.34
C GLU A 19 1.67 10.15 24.11
N ALA A 20 2.15 9.31 25.04
CA ALA A 20 3.41 8.58 24.94
C ALA A 20 3.41 7.45 23.86
N SER A 21 2.33 7.30 23.10
CA SER A 21 2.24 6.25 22.07
C SER A 21 3.35 6.41 21.02
N GLY A 22 4.13 5.35 20.80
CA GLY A 22 5.26 5.35 19.87
C GLY A 22 6.55 5.91 20.45
N LEU A 23 6.60 6.25 21.75
CA LEU A 23 7.81 6.78 22.39
C LEU A 23 9.01 5.84 22.18
N GLY A 24 10.11 6.43 21.71
CA GLY A 24 11.36 5.72 21.45
C GLY A 24 11.33 4.85 20.19
N ILE A 25 10.32 4.99 19.33
CA ILE A 25 10.22 4.28 18.06
C ILE A 25 10.43 5.27 16.91
N SER A 26 11.38 4.98 16.02
CA SER A 26 11.51 5.70 14.75
C SER A 26 10.83 4.95 13.61
N ILE A 27 10.08 5.70 12.80
CA ILE A 27 9.31 5.21 11.66
C ILE A 27 9.86 5.85 10.38
N ILE A 28 10.37 5.01 9.48
CA ILE A 28 10.80 5.43 8.14
C ILE A 28 9.57 5.45 7.23
N ILE A 29 9.28 6.57 6.59
CA ILE A 29 8.14 6.73 5.68
C ILE A 29 8.68 6.95 4.27
N LEU A 30 8.35 6.02 3.36
CA LEU A 30 8.68 6.16 1.93
C LEU A 30 7.67 7.08 1.26
N ASP A 31 7.83 8.37 1.47
CA ASP A 31 6.94 9.39 0.92
C ASP A 31 7.55 10.80 0.93
N ASP A 32 6.80 11.75 0.39
CA ASP A 32 7.16 13.16 0.31
C ASP A 32 6.48 13.96 1.44
N ILE A 33 7.19 14.90 2.06
CA ILE A 33 6.66 15.76 3.12
C ILE A 33 7.02 17.23 2.88
N ILE A 34 6.26 18.13 3.51
CA ILE A 34 6.55 19.56 3.56
C ILE A 34 6.32 20.10 4.98
N PRO A 35 6.97 21.21 5.35
CA PRO A 35 6.78 21.86 6.65
C PRO A 35 5.40 22.53 6.76
N HIS A 36 4.34 21.75 6.96
CA HIS A 36 2.99 22.29 7.07
C HIS A 36 2.71 22.91 8.45
N VAL A 37 2.01 24.06 8.50
CA VAL A 37 1.74 24.80 9.75
C VAL A 37 1.05 23.96 10.83
N SER A 38 0.15 23.05 10.46
CA SER A 38 -0.57 22.19 11.41
C SER A 38 0.29 21.08 12.04
N LEU A 39 1.52 20.90 11.56
CA LEU A 39 2.48 19.92 12.07
C LEU A 39 3.70 20.60 12.72
N GLY A 40 3.69 21.93 12.88
CA GLY A 40 4.83 22.67 13.44
C GLY A 40 5.21 22.30 14.88
N HIS A 41 4.32 21.62 15.62
CA HIS A 41 4.60 21.07 16.95
C HIS A 41 5.61 19.90 16.93
N LEU A 42 5.90 19.32 15.76
CA LEU A 42 6.83 18.20 15.58
C LEU A 42 8.28 18.63 15.32
N LYS A 43 8.61 19.88 15.63
CA LYS A 43 9.95 20.40 15.40
C LYS A 43 11.00 19.57 16.14
N GLY A 44 11.96 19.01 15.38
CA GLY A 44 13.03 18.14 15.87
C GLY A 44 12.73 16.63 15.85
N SER A 45 11.48 16.23 15.60
CA SER A 45 11.05 14.83 15.52
C SER A 45 10.83 14.32 14.10
N VAL A 46 11.02 15.16 13.08
CA VAL A 46 10.78 14.79 11.68
C VAL A 46 11.94 15.21 10.79
N LYS A 47 12.62 14.20 10.28
CA LYS A 47 13.75 14.32 9.35
C LYS A 47 13.32 13.95 7.94
N GLN A 48 13.98 14.55 6.95
CA GLN A 48 13.87 14.16 5.55
C GLN A 48 15.26 13.81 5.04
N VAL A 49 15.41 12.58 4.54
CA VAL A 49 16.65 12.05 3.97
C VAL A 49 16.51 12.03 2.47
N GLU A 50 17.19 12.93 1.78
CA GLU A 50 17.18 12.98 0.32
C GLU A 50 18.37 12.22 -0.25
N VAL A 51 18.13 11.49 -1.33
CA VAL A 51 19.17 10.79 -2.09
C VAL A 51 19.13 11.32 -3.52
N ASP A 52 20.20 11.96 -3.94
CA ASP A 52 20.28 12.56 -5.26
C ASP A 52 20.55 11.52 -6.38
N LYS A 53 20.78 12.00 -7.59
CA LYS A 53 21.06 11.13 -8.75
C LYS A 53 22.43 10.45 -8.71
N ASP A 54 23.38 11.06 -8.01
CA ASP A 54 24.76 10.60 -7.87
C ASP A 54 24.92 9.80 -6.56
N LEU A 55 23.80 9.50 -5.87
CA LEU A 55 23.69 8.82 -4.59
C LEU A 55 24.34 9.58 -3.42
N ASN A 56 24.49 10.89 -3.54
CA ASN A 56 24.80 11.72 -2.37
C ASN A 56 23.55 11.81 -1.50
N ILE A 57 23.78 11.79 -0.19
CA ILE A 57 22.71 11.76 0.81
C ILE A 57 22.78 13.04 1.65
N THR A 58 21.64 13.70 1.78
CA THR A 58 21.46 14.83 2.69
C THR A 58 20.34 14.51 3.69
N CYS A 59 20.40 15.12 4.86
CA CYS A 59 19.37 14.97 5.88
C CYS A 59 19.07 16.34 6.49
N ASP A 60 17.79 16.71 6.47
CA ASP A 60 17.31 17.98 6.99
C ASP A 60 16.20 17.75 8.03
N GLU A 61 16.12 18.63 9.02
CA GLU A 61 14.96 18.72 9.92
C GLU A 61 13.83 19.44 9.20
N VAL A 62 12.73 18.74 8.91
CA VAL A 62 11.66 19.24 8.02
C VAL A 62 11.11 20.58 8.51
N PHE A 63 10.86 20.70 9.82
CA PHE A 63 10.23 21.86 10.43
C PHE A 63 11.21 22.96 10.90
N ASP A 64 12.48 22.86 10.53
CA ASP A 64 13.41 24.00 10.62
C ASP A 64 13.25 24.96 9.43
N ALA A 65 12.66 24.49 8.32
CA ALA A 65 12.28 25.32 7.19
C ALA A 65 11.04 26.18 7.50
N PRO A 66 10.81 27.30 6.76
CA PRO A 66 9.61 28.11 6.92
C PRO A 66 8.33 27.30 6.70
N LEU A 67 7.41 27.39 7.67
CA LEU A 67 6.13 26.68 7.60
C LEU A 67 5.24 27.24 6.48
N THR A 68 4.41 26.37 5.89
CA THR A 68 3.42 26.74 4.86
C THR A 68 2.03 26.18 5.18
N ASP A 69 0.99 26.89 4.77
CA ASP A 69 -0.41 26.46 4.79
C ASP A 69 -0.86 25.89 3.42
N LYS A 70 0.02 25.92 2.42
CA LYS A 70 -0.26 25.44 1.07
C LYS A 70 0.20 24.01 0.93
N VAL A 71 -0.75 23.16 0.59
CA VAL A 71 -0.48 21.75 0.28
C VAL A 71 -0.81 21.52 -1.19
N ASN A 72 0.11 20.90 -1.93
CA ASN A 72 -0.17 20.47 -3.28
C ASN A 72 -0.83 19.09 -3.23
N GLN A 73 -2.09 19.03 -3.66
CA GLN A 73 -2.90 17.80 -3.64
C GLN A 73 -2.28 16.65 -4.44
N HIS A 74 -1.43 16.92 -5.42
CA HIS A 74 -0.84 15.91 -6.29
C HIS A 74 0.53 15.40 -5.83
N THR A 75 1.19 16.10 -4.91
CA THR A 75 2.61 15.81 -4.59
C THR A 75 2.89 15.72 -3.10
N THR A 76 2.31 16.60 -2.29
CA THR A 76 2.71 16.73 -0.87
C THR A 76 1.58 16.50 0.11
N ALA A 77 0.32 16.52 -0.34
CA ALA A 77 -0.82 16.18 0.52
C ALA A 77 -0.73 14.78 1.11
N HIS A 78 -0.22 13.83 0.32
CA HIS A 78 -0.20 12.43 0.70
C HIS A 78 0.64 12.16 1.96
N GLY A 79 1.89 12.63 2.02
CA GLY A 79 2.72 12.48 3.22
C GLY A 79 2.29 13.36 4.39
N VAL A 80 1.75 14.56 4.12
CA VAL A 80 1.18 15.42 5.19
C VAL A 80 -0.01 14.74 5.87
N MET A 81 -0.94 14.16 5.10
CA MET A 81 -2.10 13.43 5.64
C MET A 81 -1.68 12.14 6.35
N THR A 82 -0.68 11.43 5.81
CA THR A 82 -0.05 10.27 6.47
C THR A 82 0.48 10.65 7.85
N LEU A 83 1.27 11.70 7.93
CA LEU A 83 1.86 12.14 9.20
C LEU A 83 0.77 12.59 10.19
N HIS A 84 -0.26 13.31 9.72
CA HIS A 84 -1.40 13.69 10.57
C HIS A 84 -2.06 12.49 11.24
N LEU A 85 -2.36 11.42 10.50
CA LEU A 85 -2.96 10.20 11.08
C LEU A 85 -2.13 9.60 12.24
N LEU A 86 -0.80 9.79 12.19
CA LEU A 86 0.11 9.28 13.19
C LEU A 86 0.21 10.22 14.40
N VAL A 87 0.25 11.54 14.21
CA VAL A 87 0.78 12.44 15.25
C VAL A 87 -0.16 13.51 15.74
N HIS A 88 -1.31 13.72 15.10
CA HIS A 88 -2.13 14.88 15.43
C HIS A 88 -2.53 14.92 16.92
N GLU A 89 -2.56 16.12 17.49
CA GLU A 89 -2.96 16.33 18.88
C GLU A 89 -4.41 15.88 19.13
N SER A 90 -4.72 15.57 20.38
CA SER A 90 -6.08 15.19 20.76
C SER A 90 -7.04 16.37 20.61
N PHE A 91 -8.15 16.17 19.89
CA PHE A 91 -9.22 17.17 19.79
C PHE A 91 -10.60 16.53 19.88
N ALA A 92 -11.59 17.33 20.24
CA ALA A 92 -12.98 16.91 20.32
C ALA A 92 -13.76 17.37 19.08
N TYR A 93 -14.52 16.46 18.47
CA TYR A 93 -15.40 16.79 17.36
C TYR A 93 -16.67 15.93 17.42
N LEU A 94 -17.84 16.58 17.36
CA LEU A 94 -19.15 15.94 17.46
C LEU A 94 -19.29 14.96 18.65
N GLY A 95 -18.72 15.33 19.81
CA GLY A 95 -18.80 14.55 21.06
C GLY A 95 -17.82 13.38 21.14
N GLU A 96 -16.97 13.18 20.13
CA GLU A 96 -15.93 12.14 20.11
C GLU A 96 -14.53 12.75 20.25
N ARG A 97 -13.59 11.97 20.79
CA ARG A 97 -12.17 12.36 20.89
C ARG A 97 -11.35 11.68 19.79
N TYR A 98 -10.68 12.49 18.98
CA TYR A 98 -9.77 12.06 17.94
C TYR A 98 -8.33 12.24 18.43
N THR A 99 -7.44 11.33 18.11
CA THR A 99 -6.02 11.42 18.47
C THR A 99 -5.16 10.64 17.48
N GLY A 100 -3.95 11.12 17.20
CA GLY A 100 -2.95 10.39 16.42
C GLY A 100 -2.51 9.10 17.13
N LEU A 101 -2.09 8.10 16.35
CA LEU A 101 -1.79 6.77 16.88
C LEU A 101 -0.35 6.59 17.39
N ALA A 102 0.61 7.43 17.00
CA ALA A 102 2.03 7.35 17.33
C ALA A 102 2.63 8.74 17.60
N ARG A 103 2.00 9.50 18.50
CA ARG A 103 2.30 10.92 18.78
C ARG A 103 3.70 11.20 19.31
N SER A 104 4.36 10.22 19.91
CA SER A 104 5.70 10.35 20.49
C SER A 104 6.77 9.60 19.70
N ALA A 105 6.44 9.10 18.50
CA ALA A 105 7.43 8.50 17.60
C ALA A 105 8.26 9.59 16.90
N ASP A 106 9.44 9.20 16.43
CA ASP A 106 10.26 9.99 15.52
C ASP A 106 10.02 9.52 14.08
N PHE A 107 10.15 10.43 13.12
CA PHE A 107 9.80 10.17 11.72
C PHE A 107 10.95 10.53 10.79
N ILE A 108 11.19 9.65 9.82
CA ILE A 108 12.23 9.81 8.81
C ILE A 108 11.59 9.63 7.44
N PHE A 109 11.43 10.72 6.69
CA PHE A 109 10.92 10.67 5.32
C PHE A 109 12.05 10.38 4.34
N LEU A 110 11.82 9.45 3.41
CA LEU A 110 12.72 9.12 2.31
C LEU A 110 11.98 9.34 0.97
N PRO A 111 11.98 10.58 0.44
CA PRO A 111 11.23 10.98 -0.74
C PRO A 111 11.89 10.50 -2.03
N THR A 112 11.75 9.22 -2.34
CA THR A 112 12.23 8.66 -3.61
C THR A 112 11.44 7.44 -4.04
N SER A 113 11.25 7.32 -5.35
CA SER A 113 10.64 6.14 -5.98
C SER A 113 11.64 5.30 -6.76
N LYS A 114 12.93 5.67 -6.77
CA LYS A 114 13.96 4.92 -7.50
C LYS A 114 14.56 3.83 -6.61
N PRO A 115 14.50 2.53 -6.99
CA PRO A 115 15.02 1.43 -6.17
C PRO A 115 16.43 1.63 -5.63
N SER A 116 17.38 2.05 -6.48
CA SER A 116 18.77 2.30 -6.06
C SER A 116 18.90 3.37 -4.99
N ARG A 117 18.07 4.41 -5.05
CA ARG A 117 18.05 5.51 -4.07
C ARG A 117 17.35 5.12 -2.78
N ILE A 118 16.28 4.31 -2.87
CA ILE A 118 15.63 3.73 -1.69
C ILE A 118 16.66 2.90 -0.91
N LYS A 119 17.39 2.02 -1.61
CA LYS A 119 18.43 1.16 -1.01
C LYS A 119 19.50 1.99 -0.30
N ALA A 120 20.13 2.92 -1.02
CA ALA A 120 21.19 3.78 -0.47
C ALA A 120 20.70 4.62 0.71
N GLY A 121 19.48 5.18 0.63
CA GLY A 121 18.88 5.93 1.72
C GLY A 121 18.62 5.07 2.96
N LEU A 122 18.12 3.85 2.79
CA LEU A 122 17.89 2.93 3.91
C LEU A 122 19.20 2.47 4.55
N GLU A 123 20.21 2.10 3.77
CA GLU A 123 21.55 1.76 4.28
C GLU A 123 22.08 2.90 5.15
N TRP A 124 22.02 4.14 4.65
CA TRP A 124 22.47 5.31 5.39
C TRP A 124 21.65 5.60 6.65
N ILE A 125 20.31 5.47 6.59
CA ILE A 125 19.42 5.65 7.74
C ILE A 125 19.73 4.62 8.84
N LEU A 126 19.97 3.37 8.46
CA LEU A 126 20.22 2.27 9.39
C LEU A 126 21.61 2.35 10.04
N ASP A 127 22.56 3.06 9.41
CA ASP A 127 23.84 3.42 10.02
C ASP A 127 23.70 4.51 11.11
N GLN A 128 22.55 5.18 11.21
CA GLN A 128 22.30 6.18 12.25
C GLN A 128 21.77 5.56 13.55
N ASP A 129 22.10 6.16 14.69
CA ASP A 129 21.56 5.77 16.00
C ASP A 129 20.17 6.38 16.24
N TRP A 130 19.23 6.08 15.35
CA TRP A 130 17.86 6.61 15.39
C TRP A 130 16.83 5.59 15.88
N ASN A 131 17.24 4.36 16.21
CA ASN A 131 16.34 3.30 16.65
C ASN A 131 15.15 3.06 15.69
N ALA A 132 15.41 3.01 14.39
CA ALA A 132 14.40 2.68 13.39
C ALA A 132 13.85 1.26 13.61
N LYS A 133 12.52 1.12 13.70
CA LYS A 133 11.84 -0.18 13.89
C LYS A 133 10.86 -0.52 12.78
N ILE A 134 10.33 0.48 12.09
CA ILE A 134 9.25 0.30 11.12
C ILE A 134 9.59 1.05 9.84
N VAL A 135 9.36 0.40 8.69
CA VAL A 135 9.28 1.06 7.38
C VAL A 135 7.82 1.06 6.93
N LEU A 136 7.23 2.24 6.78
CA LEU A 136 5.95 2.45 6.13
C LEU A 136 6.18 2.70 4.64
N ASN A 137 5.95 1.66 3.85
CA ASN A 137 6.07 1.68 2.40
C ASN A 137 4.74 2.07 1.75
N LEU A 138 4.67 3.32 1.29
CA LEU A 138 3.50 3.87 0.59
C LEU A 138 3.71 3.97 -0.93
N LYS A 139 4.93 3.70 -1.42
CA LYS A 139 5.20 3.74 -2.85
C LYS A 139 4.70 2.45 -3.50
N GLY A 140 3.83 2.63 -4.49
CA GLY A 140 3.14 1.53 -5.18
C GLY A 140 4.03 0.80 -6.19
N GLN A 141 3.49 -0.31 -6.67
CA GLN A 141 4.13 -1.20 -7.64
C GLN A 141 4.17 -0.60 -9.04
N LEU A 142 5.29 -0.74 -9.76
CA LEU A 142 5.46 -0.15 -11.09
C LEU A 142 4.78 -0.94 -12.22
N GLU A 143 4.91 -2.27 -12.23
CA GLU A 143 4.48 -3.07 -13.38
C GLU A 143 3.00 -3.47 -13.30
N ARG A 144 2.12 -2.60 -13.83
CA ARG A 144 0.71 -2.94 -13.99
C ARG A 144 0.53 -4.11 -14.96
N GLY A 145 -0.31 -5.07 -14.59
CA GLY A 145 -0.74 -6.17 -15.45
C GLY A 145 0.24 -7.33 -15.59
N PHE A 146 1.56 -7.14 -15.41
CA PHE A 146 2.52 -8.25 -15.35
C PHE A 146 2.52 -8.95 -14.00
N VAL A 147 3.03 -10.19 -14.00
CA VAL A 147 3.36 -10.95 -12.78
C VAL A 147 4.84 -11.30 -12.87
N VAL A 148 5.61 -10.96 -11.84
CA VAL A 148 7.04 -11.30 -11.74
C VAL A 148 7.30 -11.93 -10.38
N PRO A 149 8.24 -12.90 -10.26
CA PRO A 149 8.70 -13.39 -8.97
C PRO A 149 9.22 -12.23 -8.11
N SER A 150 9.04 -12.29 -6.79
CA SER A 150 9.50 -11.19 -5.91
C SER A 150 11.01 -11.01 -5.92
N ALA A 151 11.77 -12.09 -6.19
CA ALA A 151 13.22 -12.04 -6.32
C ALA A 151 13.70 -11.17 -7.51
N ASP A 152 12.83 -10.98 -8.51
CA ASP A 152 13.11 -10.17 -9.70
C ASP A 152 12.57 -8.74 -9.56
N ASP A 153 11.88 -8.42 -8.46
CA ASP A 153 11.32 -7.08 -8.22
C ASP A 153 12.39 -6.16 -7.59
N PRO A 154 12.86 -5.12 -8.30
CA PRO A 154 13.90 -4.24 -7.78
C PRO A 154 13.48 -3.47 -6.52
N TYR A 155 12.17 -3.32 -6.25
CA TYR A 155 11.71 -2.71 -4.99
C TYR A 155 11.83 -3.64 -3.80
N VAL A 156 11.73 -4.96 -4.02
CA VAL A 156 12.01 -5.95 -2.98
C VAL A 156 13.49 -5.90 -2.63
N GLU A 157 14.37 -5.86 -3.63
CA GLU A 157 15.80 -5.67 -3.39
C GLU A 157 16.10 -4.34 -2.70
N ALA A 158 15.45 -3.25 -3.10
CA ALA A 158 15.67 -1.93 -2.52
C ALA A 158 15.35 -1.85 -1.02
N LEU A 159 14.42 -2.69 -0.55
CA LEU A 159 14.02 -2.79 0.85
C LEU A 159 14.85 -3.82 1.64
N SER A 160 15.81 -4.52 1.00
CA SER A 160 16.68 -5.50 1.67
C SER A 160 17.41 -4.97 2.91
N PRO A 161 17.95 -3.73 2.96
CA PRO A 161 18.60 -3.24 4.18
C PRO A 161 17.65 -3.26 5.39
N ALA A 162 16.39 -2.86 5.20
CA ALA A 162 15.39 -2.89 6.26
C ALA A 162 15.01 -4.32 6.68
N MET A 163 14.91 -5.24 5.71
CA MET A 163 14.64 -6.66 5.99
C MET A 163 15.78 -7.30 6.79
N ASP A 164 17.02 -7.06 6.38
CA ASP A 164 18.24 -7.61 6.99
C ASP A 164 18.44 -7.07 8.41
N SER A 165 18.05 -5.81 8.66
CA SER A 165 18.02 -5.22 10.00
C SER A 165 16.81 -5.62 10.85
N GLY A 166 15.89 -6.45 10.33
CA GLY A 166 14.73 -6.96 11.06
C GLY A 166 13.62 -5.93 11.32
N LEU A 167 13.58 -4.83 10.56
CA LEU A 167 12.51 -3.83 10.67
C LEU A 167 11.18 -4.42 10.20
N LEU A 168 10.09 -3.95 10.82
CA LEU A 168 8.74 -4.26 10.35
C LEU A 168 8.45 -3.45 9.09
N ILE A 169 8.25 -4.11 7.95
CA ILE A 169 7.88 -3.43 6.69
C ILE A 169 6.37 -3.49 6.51
N VAL A 170 5.68 -2.38 6.79
CA VAL A 170 4.24 -2.22 6.58
C VAL A 170 4.02 -1.60 5.20
N THR A 171 3.28 -2.27 4.32
CA THR A 171 3.10 -1.84 2.92
C THR A 171 1.62 -1.66 2.57
N ALA A 172 1.29 -0.53 1.92
CA ALA A 172 -0.04 -0.33 1.37
C ALA A 172 -0.32 -1.32 0.21
N GLY A 173 -1.39 -2.10 0.29
CA GLY A 173 -1.72 -3.16 -0.69
C GLY A 173 -2.17 -2.66 -2.07
N GLY A 174 -2.34 -1.35 -2.24
CA GLY A 174 -2.71 -0.72 -3.50
C GLY A 174 -4.22 -0.60 -3.73
N ASN A 175 -4.57 0.34 -4.61
CA ASN A 175 -5.94 0.78 -4.86
C ASN A 175 -6.39 0.40 -6.28
N SER A 176 -5.96 -0.77 -6.77
CA SER A 176 -6.25 -1.21 -8.13
C SER A 176 -6.24 -2.73 -8.29
N LYS A 177 -7.42 -3.31 -8.57
CA LYS A 177 -7.54 -4.70 -9.03
C LYS A 177 -6.92 -4.97 -10.40
N ALA A 178 -6.55 -3.92 -11.16
CA ALA A 178 -5.82 -4.07 -12.42
C ALA A 178 -4.36 -4.49 -12.21
N ASN A 179 -3.84 -4.41 -10.98
CA ASN A 179 -2.50 -4.89 -10.67
C ASN A 179 -2.48 -6.41 -10.59
N ASN A 180 -1.35 -7.00 -10.96
CA ASN A 180 -1.13 -8.45 -10.97
C ASN A 180 0.11 -8.78 -10.14
N ASN A 181 1.14 -7.93 -10.20
CA ASN A 181 2.36 -8.09 -9.44
C ASN A 181 2.20 -7.72 -7.96
N LEU A 182 1.42 -8.46 -7.15
CA LEU A 182 1.21 -8.15 -5.73
C LEU A 182 2.51 -8.27 -4.89
N HIS A 183 2.52 -7.66 -3.70
CA HIS A 183 3.75 -7.50 -2.90
C HIS A 183 4.32 -8.83 -2.35
N SER A 184 5.64 -8.85 -2.12
CA SER A 184 6.39 -9.96 -1.50
C SER A 184 5.84 -10.38 -0.13
N ASN A 185 6.04 -11.65 0.24
CA ASN A 185 5.68 -12.17 1.56
C ASN A 185 6.52 -11.65 2.71
N GLN A 186 7.68 -11.10 2.39
CA GLN A 186 8.54 -10.42 3.35
C GLN A 186 7.93 -9.10 3.81
N PHE A 187 7.00 -8.52 3.04
CA PHE A 187 6.26 -7.33 3.44
C PHE A 187 4.98 -7.71 4.17
N TRP A 188 4.56 -6.86 5.11
CA TRP A 188 3.25 -6.97 5.72
C TRP A 188 2.26 -6.07 4.98
N VAL A 189 1.41 -6.69 4.16
CA VAL A 189 0.62 -6.00 3.15
C VAL A 189 -0.78 -5.70 3.67
N ILE A 190 -1.10 -4.42 3.73
CA ILE A 190 -2.34 -3.90 4.31
C ILE A 190 -3.36 -3.64 3.21
N GLY A 191 -4.44 -4.41 3.23
CA GLY A 191 -5.61 -4.18 2.39
C GLY A 191 -6.58 -3.18 3.02
N GLY A 192 -7.78 -3.11 2.43
CA GLY A 192 -8.82 -2.22 2.88
C GLY A 192 -10.19 -2.88 2.96
N PHE A 193 -10.99 -2.43 3.91
CA PHE A 193 -12.43 -2.69 3.94
C PHE A 193 -13.19 -1.36 4.10
N ASN A 194 -14.43 -1.33 3.64
CA ASN A 194 -15.33 -0.20 3.84
C ASN A 194 -16.18 -0.48 5.07
N ASP A 195 -16.00 0.34 6.09
CA ASP A 195 -16.74 0.31 7.36
C ASP A 195 -17.76 1.44 7.48
N LYS A 196 -17.93 2.23 6.40
CA LYS A 196 -18.83 3.38 6.32
C LYS A 196 -18.56 4.41 7.42
N GLY A 197 -17.31 4.47 7.88
CA GLY A 197 -16.85 5.40 8.92
C GLY A 197 -17.18 4.99 10.35
N MET A 198 -17.63 3.75 10.60
CA MET A 198 -18.09 3.31 11.93
C MET A 198 -17.53 1.94 12.32
N TYR A 199 -17.30 1.71 13.62
CA TYR A 199 -16.93 0.41 14.16
C TYR A 199 -18.18 -0.48 14.37
N ASP A 200 -18.74 -0.98 13.26
CA ASP A 200 -19.89 -1.88 13.22
C ASP A 200 -19.69 -3.00 12.19
N SER A 201 -19.27 -4.17 12.69
CA SER A 201 -18.98 -5.35 11.86
C SER A 201 -20.14 -5.80 10.96
N THR A 202 -21.38 -5.43 11.27
CA THR A 202 -22.54 -5.81 10.45
C THR A 202 -22.63 -5.02 9.14
N GLN A 203 -21.86 -3.93 9.02
CA GLN A 203 -21.84 -3.04 7.86
C GLN A 203 -20.55 -3.15 7.04
N TYR A 204 -19.60 -3.97 7.48
CA TYR A 204 -18.31 -4.09 6.84
C TYR A 204 -18.44 -4.82 5.50
N GLU A 205 -17.83 -4.23 4.48
CA GLU A 205 -17.82 -4.78 3.13
C GLU A 205 -16.42 -4.67 2.53
N GLN A 206 -16.11 -5.56 1.60
CA GLN A 206 -14.88 -5.46 0.85
C GLN A 206 -14.89 -4.15 0.03
N HIS A 207 -13.84 -3.34 0.15
CA HIS A 207 -13.75 -2.15 -0.67
C HIS A 207 -13.41 -2.54 -2.14
N PRO A 208 -14.18 -2.10 -3.15
CA PRO A 208 -14.09 -2.61 -4.52
C PRO A 208 -12.76 -2.29 -5.22
N SER A 209 -12.03 -1.26 -4.77
CA SER A 209 -10.75 -0.86 -5.35
C SER A 209 -9.53 -1.61 -4.81
N VAL A 210 -9.66 -2.39 -3.74
CA VAL A 210 -8.51 -3.02 -3.06
C VAL A 210 -7.91 -4.12 -3.94
N SER A 211 -6.59 -4.09 -4.10
CA SER A 211 -5.87 -5.15 -4.79
C SER A 211 -5.85 -6.43 -3.96
N GLN A 212 -6.06 -7.58 -4.59
CA GLN A 212 -6.03 -8.89 -3.93
C GLN A 212 -5.70 -10.00 -4.92
N GLY A 213 -5.21 -11.13 -4.41
CA GLY A 213 -4.85 -12.31 -5.21
C GLY A 213 -3.50 -12.88 -4.84
N LEU A 214 -2.96 -13.76 -5.68
CA LEU A 214 -1.61 -14.30 -5.50
C LEU A 214 -0.57 -13.30 -6.01
N ASN A 215 0.53 -13.16 -5.28
CA ASN A 215 1.75 -12.52 -5.78
C ASN A 215 2.52 -13.47 -6.71
N GLY A 216 3.64 -12.99 -7.27
CA GLY A 216 4.49 -13.79 -8.16
C GLY A 216 5.11 -15.03 -7.53
N ASP A 217 5.15 -15.13 -6.20
CA ASP A 217 5.68 -16.30 -5.51
C ASP A 217 4.59 -17.31 -5.11
N GLY A 218 3.31 -16.98 -5.32
CA GLY A 218 2.18 -17.83 -4.98
C GLY A 218 1.55 -17.58 -3.61
N TYR A 219 1.91 -16.51 -2.90
CA TYR A 219 1.27 -16.13 -1.65
C TYR A 219 0.09 -15.19 -1.90
N PHE A 220 -1.02 -15.44 -1.21
CA PHE A 220 -2.18 -14.56 -1.27
C PHE A 220 -1.93 -13.24 -0.53
N ARG A 221 -2.45 -12.14 -1.08
CA ARG A 221 -2.43 -10.77 -0.53
C ARG A 221 -3.81 -10.14 -0.60
N PRO A 222 -4.19 -9.26 0.34
CA PRO A 222 -3.40 -8.72 1.46
C PRO A 222 -3.25 -9.68 2.65
N ASP A 223 -2.41 -9.35 3.63
CA ASP A 223 -2.23 -10.12 4.88
C ASP A 223 -3.28 -9.79 5.95
N ILE A 224 -3.72 -8.54 6.00
CA ILE A 224 -4.70 -8.01 6.96
C ILE A 224 -5.45 -6.82 6.35
N LEU A 225 -6.64 -6.52 6.85
CA LEU A 225 -7.47 -5.40 6.40
C LEU A 225 -7.53 -4.30 7.47
N ALA A 226 -7.51 -3.05 7.01
CA ALA A 226 -7.72 -1.86 7.82
C ALA A 226 -8.80 -0.96 7.17
N PRO A 227 -9.40 -0.01 7.92
CA PRO A 227 -10.37 0.92 7.35
C PRO A 227 -9.80 1.63 6.12
N TYR A 228 -10.56 1.65 5.02
CA TYR A 228 -10.10 2.19 3.73
C TYR A 228 -10.61 3.60 3.45
N THR A 229 -11.87 3.88 3.80
CA THR A 229 -12.59 5.12 3.42
C THR A 229 -12.88 5.99 4.63
N TYR A 230 -13.01 7.29 4.42
CA TYR A 230 -13.37 8.27 5.44
C TYR A 230 -12.46 8.21 6.66
N ILE A 231 -11.15 8.02 6.50
CA ILE A 231 -10.23 7.97 7.65
C ILE A 231 -10.03 9.41 8.17
N PRO A 232 -10.56 9.77 9.35
CA PRO A 232 -10.62 11.16 9.77
C PRO A 232 -9.25 11.66 10.24
N LEU A 233 -8.92 12.89 9.84
CA LEU A 233 -7.78 13.66 10.35
C LEU A 233 -8.19 15.13 10.55
N PRO A 234 -7.48 15.91 11.40
CA PRO A 234 -7.83 17.32 11.61
C PRO A 234 -7.77 18.11 10.29
N HIS A 235 -8.74 18.97 10.05
CA HIS A 235 -8.78 19.77 8.84
C HIS A 235 -7.50 20.62 8.69
N LEU A 236 -6.82 20.53 7.54
CA LEU A 236 -5.49 21.13 7.37
C LEU A 236 -5.50 22.66 7.52
N SER A 237 -6.61 23.31 7.17
CA SER A 237 -6.77 24.78 7.28
C SER A 237 -7.55 25.27 8.51
N GLY A 238 -7.90 24.40 9.48
CA GLY A 238 -8.54 24.85 10.71
C GLY A 238 -9.47 23.84 11.37
N ALA A 239 -10.70 24.28 11.68
CA ALA A 239 -11.64 23.47 12.45
C ALA A 239 -12.39 22.45 11.57
N GLY A 240 -12.42 21.20 11.99
CA GLY A 240 -13.18 20.13 11.34
C GLY A 240 -12.35 18.90 11.06
N LEU A 241 -12.86 18.05 10.17
CA LEU A 241 -12.20 16.83 9.71
C LEU A 241 -11.96 16.90 8.20
N ASP A 242 -10.76 16.50 7.80
CA ASP A 242 -10.48 15.99 6.47
C ASP A 242 -10.53 14.46 6.49
N TYR A 243 -10.56 13.86 5.30
CA TYR A 243 -10.63 12.41 5.15
C TYR A 243 -9.52 11.91 4.23
N PHE A 244 -8.81 10.88 4.69
CA PHE A 244 -7.87 10.13 3.89
C PHE A 244 -8.51 8.82 3.44
N ASP A 245 -8.42 8.51 2.14
CA ASP A 245 -8.88 7.26 1.57
C ASP A 245 -7.71 6.46 0.98
N GLY A 246 -7.83 5.13 1.01
CA GLY A 246 -6.90 4.22 0.36
C GLY A 246 -6.20 3.28 1.33
N THR A 247 -5.60 2.23 0.76
CA THR A 247 -4.71 1.32 1.48
C THR A 247 -3.52 2.05 2.11
N CYS A 248 -3.11 3.19 1.56
CA CYS A 248 -2.11 4.08 2.15
C CYS A 248 -2.54 4.54 3.57
N GLY A 249 -3.76 5.03 3.74
CA GLY A 249 -4.30 5.40 5.06
C GLY A 249 -4.42 4.19 6.00
N GLY A 250 -4.91 3.06 5.51
CA GLY A 250 -4.99 1.81 6.28
C GLY A 250 -3.62 1.33 6.80
N ALA A 251 -2.59 1.36 5.95
CA ALA A 251 -1.22 1.01 6.31
C ALA A 251 -0.64 1.97 7.37
N THR A 252 -0.99 3.25 7.28
CA THR A 252 -0.64 4.25 8.29
C THR A 252 -1.27 3.94 9.64
N LEU A 253 -2.55 3.52 9.68
CA LEU A 253 -3.20 3.13 10.94
C LEU A 253 -2.52 1.91 11.58
N VAL A 254 -2.21 0.89 10.77
CA VAL A 254 -1.50 -0.32 11.22
C VAL A 254 -0.10 0.04 11.75
N THR A 255 0.60 0.93 11.06
CA THR A 255 1.93 1.43 11.47
C THR A 255 1.86 2.13 12.83
N GLY A 256 0.89 3.02 13.03
CA GLY A 256 0.70 3.71 14.30
C GLY A 256 0.41 2.76 15.46
N LEU A 257 -0.46 1.78 15.25
CA LEU A 257 -0.73 0.74 16.24
C LEU A 257 0.51 -0.12 16.52
N SER A 258 1.29 -0.45 15.50
CA SER A 258 2.52 -1.25 15.65
C SER A 258 3.56 -0.50 16.48
N ALA A 259 3.77 0.79 16.20
CA ALA A 259 4.66 1.65 16.97
C ALA A 259 4.22 1.75 18.44
N TYR A 260 2.90 1.88 18.69
CA TYR A 260 2.36 1.82 20.04
C TYR A 260 2.76 0.53 20.76
N LEU A 261 2.45 -0.63 20.16
CA LEU A 261 2.73 -1.94 20.77
C LEU A 261 4.23 -2.13 21.05
N MET A 262 5.10 -1.77 20.11
CA MET A 262 6.56 -1.85 20.29
C MET A 262 7.08 -0.88 21.35
N SER A 263 6.45 0.28 21.53
CA SER A 263 6.85 1.25 22.56
C SER A 263 6.54 0.78 23.99
N ILE A 264 5.44 0.03 24.20
CA ILE A 264 5.06 -0.46 25.53
C ILE A 264 5.55 -1.88 25.83
N PHE A 265 5.94 -2.64 24.80
CA PHE A 265 6.57 -3.95 24.90
C PHE A 265 7.88 -3.95 24.08
N PRO A 266 8.97 -3.43 24.63
CA PRO A 266 10.22 -3.23 23.90
C PRO A 266 10.94 -4.53 23.51
N ASP A 267 10.49 -5.67 24.03
CA ASP A 267 10.97 -7.01 23.67
C ASP A 267 10.31 -7.59 22.41
N LEU A 268 9.25 -6.95 21.87
CA LEU A 268 8.59 -7.43 20.67
C LEU A 268 9.49 -7.29 19.43
N THR A 269 9.62 -8.38 18.70
CA THR A 269 10.18 -8.37 17.35
C THR A 269 9.14 -7.87 16.33
N SER A 270 9.60 -7.51 15.13
CA SER A 270 8.72 -7.19 14.00
C SER A 270 7.76 -8.33 13.67
N ASN A 271 8.25 -9.57 13.75
CA ASN A 271 7.43 -10.77 13.51
C ASN A 271 6.39 -10.99 14.61
N ASP A 272 6.71 -10.74 15.88
CA ASP A 272 5.72 -10.84 16.97
C ASP A 272 4.52 -9.93 16.70
N VAL A 273 4.79 -8.67 16.33
CA VAL A 273 3.75 -7.66 16.06
C VAL A 273 2.90 -8.07 14.85
N ARG A 274 3.53 -8.45 13.73
CA ARG A 274 2.80 -8.92 12.54
C ARG A 274 1.94 -10.13 12.89
N ASN A 275 2.54 -11.15 13.50
CA ASN A 275 1.90 -12.44 13.71
C ASN A 275 0.76 -12.34 14.72
N VAL A 276 0.90 -11.53 15.78
CA VAL A 276 -0.21 -11.34 16.73
C VAL A 276 -1.37 -10.60 16.08
N LEU A 277 -1.12 -9.53 15.34
CA LEU A 277 -2.19 -8.72 14.71
C LEU A 277 -2.95 -9.52 13.63
N VAL A 278 -2.26 -10.35 12.85
CA VAL A 278 -2.92 -11.28 11.92
C VAL A 278 -3.70 -12.35 12.68
N LYS A 279 -3.09 -12.97 13.72
CA LYS A 279 -3.71 -14.07 14.46
C LYS A 279 -4.96 -13.66 15.24
N THR A 280 -4.99 -12.43 15.76
CA THR A 280 -6.09 -11.92 16.59
C THR A 280 -7.09 -11.08 15.82
N GLY A 281 -6.88 -10.86 14.53
CA GLY A 281 -7.79 -10.09 13.69
C GLY A 281 -9.18 -10.73 13.60
N ASP A 282 -10.17 -9.91 13.30
CA ASP A 282 -11.56 -10.35 13.17
C ASP A 282 -11.78 -10.99 11.79
N GLU A 283 -12.13 -12.27 11.78
CA GLU A 283 -12.53 -12.98 10.58
C GLU A 283 -14.00 -12.66 10.27
N ILE A 284 -14.25 -12.07 9.10
CA ILE A 284 -15.60 -11.81 8.58
C ILE A 284 -15.75 -12.58 7.28
N ALA A 285 -16.89 -13.23 7.11
CA ALA A 285 -17.23 -13.95 5.88
C ALA A 285 -17.08 -13.02 4.66
N ASP A 286 -16.63 -13.59 3.55
CA ASP A 286 -16.45 -12.92 2.26
C ASP A 286 -15.36 -11.83 2.21
N LEU A 287 -14.62 -11.60 3.30
CA LEU A 287 -13.42 -10.77 3.28
C LEU A 287 -12.17 -11.61 3.01
N PRO A 288 -11.21 -11.08 2.23
CA PRO A 288 -10.04 -11.85 1.78
C PRO A 288 -8.96 -12.05 2.85
N ALA A 289 -9.06 -11.35 3.97
CA ALA A 289 -8.09 -11.37 5.08
C ALA A 289 -8.78 -10.91 6.38
N PRO A 290 -8.23 -11.24 7.56
CA PRO A 290 -8.78 -10.77 8.83
C PRO A 290 -8.68 -9.25 8.94
N ILE A 291 -9.60 -8.65 9.70
CA ILE A 291 -9.61 -7.22 10.01
C ILE A 291 -8.76 -6.96 11.26
N ILE A 292 -7.99 -5.88 11.25
CA ILE A 292 -7.21 -5.46 12.42
C ILE A 292 -8.07 -5.24 13.67
N ASN A 293 -7.63 -5.79 14.80
CA ASN A 293 -8.25 -5.57 16.11
C ASN A 293 -7.17 -5.33 17.18
N GLY A 294 -6.94 -4.05 17.50
CA GLY A 294 -5.88 -3.63 18.41
C GLY A 294 -6.10 -4.07 19.85
N ALA A 295 -7.34 -4.13 20.34
CA ALA A 295 -7.62 -4.61 21.69
C ALA A 295 -7.29 -6.10 21.84
N LYS A 296 -7.70 -6.95 20.90
CA LYS A 296 -7.38 -8.38 20.95
C LYS A 296 -5.88 -8.65 20.87
N ALA A 297 -5.16 -7.92 20.01
CA ALA A 297 -3.71 -8.03 19.91
C ALA A 297 -3.03 -7.63 21.23
N LEU A 298 -3.43 -6.50 21.82
CA LEU A 298 -2.92 -6.04 23.10
C LEU A 298 -3.13 -7.07 24.22
N GLU A 299 -4.33 -7.66 24.31
CA GLU A 299 -4.62 -8.69 25.31
C GLU A 299 -3.83 -9.97 25.09
N ALA A 300 -3.64 -10.40 23.82
CA ALA A 300 -2.79 -11.55 23.51
C ALA A 300 -1.32 -11.32 23.92
N ILE A 301 -0.77 -10.14 23.64
CA ILE A 301 0.62 -9.78 24.04
C ILE A 301 0.77 -9.78 25.57
N LYS A 302 -0.20 -9.21 26.30
CA LYS A 302 -0.23 -9.23 27.77
C LYS A 302 -0.34 -10.65 28.32
N ALA A 303 -1.07 -11.53 27.62
CA ALA A 303 -1.11 -12.96 27.90
C ALA A 303 0.15 -13.72 27.42
N SER A 304 1.25 -13.00 27.18
CA SER A 304 2.57 -13.53 26.80
C SER A 304 2.62 -14.22 25.43
N TYR A 305 1.70 -13.91 24.50
CA TYR A 305 1.84 -14.35 23.12
C TYR A 305 3.13 -13.77 22.51
N ARG A 306 3.97 -14.65 21.97
CA ARG A 306 5.16 -14.35 21.17
C ARG A 306 5.22 -15.35 20.02
N ASN A 307 5.49 -14.84 18.83
CA ASN A 307 5.72 -15.64 17.63
C ASN A 307 6.65 -14.83 16.71
N ASP A 308 7.95 -15.06 16.83
CA ASP A 308 8.98 -14.40 16.04
C ASP A 308 9.20 -15.08 14.67
N THR A 309 8.38 -16.07 14.31
CA THR A 309 8.52 -16.82 13.05
C THR A 309 8.41 -15.86 11.86
N PRO A 310 9.45 -15.73 11.03
CA PRO A 310 9.41 -14.88 9.85
C PRO A 310 8.46 -15.47 8.79
N PRO A 311 7.93 -14.63 7.88
CA PRO A 311 7.23 -15.14 6.70
C PRO A 311 8.13 -16.05 5.87
N SER A 312 7.53 -17.07 5.25
CA SER A 312 8.24 -17.90 4.27
C SER A 312 8.67 -17.07 3.06
N VAL A 313 9.92 -17.26 2.62
CA VAL A 313 10.47 -16.72 1.37
C VAL A 313 10.47 -17.74 0.24
N GLU A 314 9.95 -18.94 0.48
CA GLU A 314 9.93 -20.01 -0.52
C GLU A 314 8.92 -19.68 -1.63
N THR A 315 9.37 -19.72 -2.88
CA THR A 315 8.48 -19.63 -4.05
C THR A 315 7.65 -20.90 -4.19
N LEU A 316 6.32 -20.77 -4.12
CA LEU A 316 5.36 -21.88 -4.19
C LEU A 316 5.06 -22.33 -5.63
N VAL A 317 5.29 -21.45 -6.61
CA VAL A 317 5.06 -21.72 -8.04
C VAL A 317 6.30 -21.34 -8.84
N LYS A 318 6.83 -22.27 -9.62
CA LYS A 318 8.06 -22.08 -10.41
C LYS A 318 7.79 -22.41 -11.87
N VAL A 319 8.29 -21.55 -12.75
CA VAL A 319 8.32 -21.82 -14.20
C VAL A 319 9.62 -22.55 -14.51
N THR A 320 9.53 -23.77 -15.05
CA THR A 320 10.71 -24.59 -15.38
C THR A 320 10.95 -24.67 -16.88
N ASP A 321 9.89 -24.61 -17.68
CA ASP A 321 9.90 -24.46 -19.14
C ASP A 321 8.71 -23.56 -19.50
N GLU A 322 8.97 -22.39 -20.07
CA GLU A 322 7.90 -21.42 -20.30
C GLU A 322 6.82 -21.94 -21.28
N ASN A 323 7.21 -22.71 -22.29
CA ASN A 323 6.25 -23.21 -23.29
C ASN A 323 5.35 -24.29 -22.71
N GLN A 324 5.89 -25.17 -21.85
CA GLN A 324 5.08 -26.15 -21.13
C GLN A 324 4.21 -25.48 -20.07
N SER A 325 4.76 -24.51 -19.34
CA SER A 325 4.05 -23.78 -18.29
C SER A 325 2.87 -22.96 -18.82
N LEU A 326 2.85 -22.53 -20.08
CA LEU A 326 1.66 -21.94 -20.71
C LEU A 326 0.44 -22.87 -20.75
N LEU A 327 0.67 -24.19 -20.69
CA LEU A 327 -0.39 -25.22 -20.66
C LEU A 327 -0.72 -25.69 -19.23
N SER A 328 -0.06 -25.13 -18.22
CA SER A 328 -0.26 -25.53 -16.83
C SER A 328 -1.70 -25.30 -16.37
N PRO A 329 -2.29 -26.18 -15.55
CA PRO A 329 -3.56 -25.91 -14.90
C PRO A 329 -3.46 -24.75 -13.89
N ASN A 330 -2.24 -24.41 -13.42
CA ASN A 330 -2.04 -23.33 -12.47
C ASN A 330 -2.01 -21.96 -13.20
N PRO A 331 -2.96 -21.06 -12.94
CA PRO A 331 -3.02 -19.77 -13.61
C PRO A 331 -1.84 -18.85 -13.29
N LEU A 332 -1.23 -18.97 -12.11
CA LEU A 332 -0.04 -18.19 -11.76
C LEU A 332 1.17 -18.65 -12.58
N GLU A 333 1.35 -19.96 -12.75
CA GLU A 333 2.43 -20.52 -13.56
C GLU A 333 2.29 -20.08 -15.02
N ARG A 334 1.07 -20.13 -15.58
CA ARG A 334 0.77 -19.60 -16.92
C ARG A 334 1.10 -18.11 -17.02
N ALA A 335 0.69 -17.30 -16.04
CA ALA A 335 0.91 -15.86 -16.05
C ALA A 335 2.41 -15.48 -15.97
N LEU A 336 3.18 -16.20 -15.16
CA LEU A 336 4.64 -16.04 -15.05
C LEU A 336 5.34 -16.43 -16.36
N ALA A 337 4.98 -17.58 -16.93
CA ALA A 337 5.54 -18.05 -18.20
C ALA A 337 5.23 -17.08 -19.36
N LEU A 338 3.98 -16.62 -19.43
CA LEU A 338 3.55 -15.63 -20.41
C LEU A 338 4.33 -14.32 -20.26
N THR A 339 4.52 -13.83 -19.03
CA THR A 339 5.34 -12.64 -18.76
C THR A 339 6.79 -12.83 -19.23
N SER A 340 7.42 -13.98 -18.93
CA SER A 340 8.80 -14.29 -19.34
C SER A 340 8.96 -14.30 -20.86
N LEU A 341 8.07 -15.01 -21.57
CA LEU A 341 8.11 -15.11 -23.03
C LEU A 341 7.93 -13.76 -23.72
N MET A 342 7.07 -12.91 -23.17
CA MET A 342 6.84 -11.57 -23.72
C MET A 342 8.01 -10.62 -23.45
N LYS A 343 8.62 -10.66 -22.25
CA LYS A 343 9.81 -9.84 -21.94
C LYS A 343 11.02 -10.24 -22.78
N THR A 344 11.01 -11.43 -23.37
CA THR A 344 12.08 -11.94 -24.25
C THR A 344 11.70 -11.93 -25.73
N ASP A 345 10.61 -11.26 -26.11
CA ASP A 345 10.11 -11.14 -27.49
C ASP A 345 9.90 -12.49 -28.21
N LYS A 346 9.58 -13.55 -27.45
CA LYS A 346 9.38 -14.91 -27.96
C LYS A 346 7.95 -15.19 -28.42
N LEU A 347 7.02 -14.25 -28.23
CA LEU A 347 5.63 -14.37 -28.68
C LEU A 347 5.28 -13.28 -29.68
N THR A 348 4.58 -13.69 -30.74
CA THR A 348 3.95 -12.78 -31.68
C THR A 348 2.71 -12.13 -31.05
N ARG A 349 2.32 -10.96 -31.56
CA ARG A 349 1.10 -10.28 -31.15
C ARG A 349 -0.16 -11.14 -31.28
N ALA A 350 -0.22 -12.01 -32.29
CA ALA A 350 -1.34 -12.93 -32.49
C ALA A 350 -1.40 -14.01 -31.42
N GLU A 351 -0.25 -14.56 -31.01
CA GLU A 351 -0.18 -15.53 -29.90
C GLU A 351 -0.59 -14.88 -28.57
N ILE A 352 -0.15 -13.65 -28.31
CA ILE A 352 -0.57 -12.92 -27.09
C ILE A 352 -2.09 -12.71 -27.07
N TRP A 353 -2.72 -12.41 -28.22
CA TRP A 353 -4.18 -12.28 -28.30
C TRP A 353 -4.93 -13.54 -27.87
N ASN A 354 -4.41 -14.74 -28.19
CA ASN A 354 -5.04 -16.00 -27.78
C ASN A 354 -5.12 -16.12 -26.26
N HIS A 355 -4.18 -15.53 -25.52
CA HIS A 355 -4.18 -15.55 -24.05
C HIS A 355 -5.15 -14.53 -23.42
N THR A 356 -5.76 -13.63 -24.20
CA THR A 356 -6.84 -12.77 -23.70
C THR A 356 -8.16 -13.53 -23.49
N ASP A 357 -8.26 -14.75 -24.02
CA ASP A 357 -9.36 -15.69 -23.83
C ASP A 357 -9.18 -16.63 -22.64
N ASP A 358 -8.05 -16.59 -21.94
CA ASP A 358 -7.78 -17.47 -20.79
C ASP A 358 -8.86 -17.32 -19.72
N GLU A 359 -9.27 -18.41 -19.07
CA GLU A 359 -10.27 -18.37 -18.01
C GLU A 359 -9.84 -17.52 -16.79
N SER A 360 -8.52 -17.39 -16.58
CA SER A 360 -7.93 -16.68 -15.47
C SER A 360 -7.84 -15.17 -15.73
N PRO A 361 -8.47 -14.33 -14.91
CA PRO A 361 -8.29 -12.88 -14.96
C PRO A 361 -6.83 -12.43 -14.84
N MET A 362 -5.99 -13.19 -14.13
CA MET A 362 -4.57 -12.91 -14.01
C MET A 362 -3.85 -13.05 -15.37
N VAL A 363 -4.07 -14.17 -16.07
CA VAL A 363 -3.46 -14.44 -17.37
C VAL A 363 -3.97 -13.44 -18.41
N LYS A 364 -5.30 -13.19 -18.44
CA LYS A 364 -5.89 -12.15 -19.30
C LYS A 364 -5.21 -10.81 -19.12
N LYS A 365 -5.03 -10.35 -17.88
CA LYS A 365 -4.38 -9.07 -17.57
C LYS A 365 -2.92 -9.01 -18.06
N VAL A 366 -2.16 -10.11 -17.95
CA VAL A 366 -0.79 -10.21 -18.51
C VAL A 366 -0.83 -10.08 -20.03
N ALA A 367 -1.70 -10.84 -20.70
CA ALA A 367 -1.85 -10.82 -22.15
C ALA A 367 -2.22 -9.42 -22.67
N ILE A 368 -3.24 -8.79 -22.08
CA ILE A 368 -3.70 -7.44 -22.47
C ILE A 368 -2.58 -6.41 -22.24
N ARG A 369 -1.85 -6.52 -21.13
CA ARG A 369 -0.68 -5.66 -20.87
C ARG A 369 0.37 -5.80 -21.96
N GLY A 370 0.61 -7.02 -22.41
CA GLY A 370 1.50 -7.35 -23.52
C GLY A 370 1.18 -6.75 -24.85
N LEU A 371 -0.11 -6.79 -25.19
CA LEU A 371 -0.60 -6.18 -26.40
C LEU A 371 -0.41 -4.65 -26.38
N SER A 372 -0.28 -4.02 -25.21
CA SER A 372 -0.11 -2.59 -25.07
C SER A 372 -1.24 -1.81 -25.78
N GLN A 373 -0.94 -0.77 -26.55
CA GLN A 373 -1.96 -0.02 -27.30
C GLN A 373 -2.38 -0.76 -28.58
N PRO A 374 -3.62 -0.60 -29.06
CA PRO A 374 -4.03 -1.14 -30.36
C PRO A 374 -3.22 -0.51 -31.49
N VAL A 375 -2.75 -1.33 -32.44
CA VAL A 375 -1.90 -0.89 -33.56
C VAL A 375 -2.69 -0.44 -34.79
N ASN A 376 -3.99 -0.74 -34.85
CA ASN A 376 -4.91 -0.32 -35.91
C ASN A 376 -6.38 -0.32 -35.43
N ASP A 377 -7.28 0.15 -36.28
CA ASP A 377 -8.71 0.29 -35.94
C ASP A 377 -9.43 -1.06 -35.78
N ASP A 378 -9.04 -2.08 -36.54
CA ASP A 378 -9.60 -3.43 -36.39
C ASP A 378 -9.27 -4.00 -35.02
N GLU A 379 -8.03 -3.83 -34.56
CA GLU A 379 -7.62 -4.26 -33.23
C GLU A 379 -8.28 -3.43 -32.13
N ARG A 380 -8.42 -2.12 -32.33
CA ARG A 380 -9.17 -1.26 -31.41
C ARG A 380 -10.62 -1.76 -31.25
N LYS A 381 -11.26 -2.15 -32.35
CA LYS A 381 -12.60 -2.75 -32.31
C LYS A 381 -12.59 -4.04 -31.47
N LYS A 382 -11.58 -4.91 -31.63
CA LYS A 382 -11.42 -6.10 -30.77
C LYS A 382 -11.29 -5.72 -29.29
N TYR A 383 -10.48 -4.74 -28.93
CA TYR A 383 -10.38 -4.28 -27.53
C TYR A 383 -11.74 -3.80 -26.99
N TRP A 384 -12.49 -3.02 -27.76
CA TRP A 384 -13.83 -2.58 -27.37
C TRP A 384 -14.79 -3.75 -27.19
N GLU A 385 -14.82 -4.69 -28.14
CA GLU A 385 -15.66 -5.89 -28.04
C GLU A 385 -15.35 -6.68 -26.76
N ARG A 386 -14.06 -6.87 -26.45
CA ARG A 386 -13.62 -7.52 -25.20
C ARG A 386 -14.03 -6.74 -23.96
N LEU A 387 -13.86 -5.42 -23.96
CA LEU A 387 -14.22 -4.58 -22.83
C LEU A 387 -15.71 -4.69 -22.48
N HIS A 388 -16.58 -4.76 -23.49
CA HIS A 388 -18.02 -4.90 -23.31
C HIS A 388 -18.45 -6.32 -22.89
N GLN A 389 -17.70 -7.33 -23.33
CA GLN A 389 -17.98 -8.74 -23.00
C GLN A 389 -17.39 -9.17 -21.65
N GLU A 390 -16.39 -8.46 -21.13
CA GLU A 390 -15.70 -8.83 -19.91
C GLU A 390 -16.58 -8.60 -18.67
N SER A 391 -16.83 -9.68 -17.93
CA SER A 391 -17.65 -9.72 -16.71
C SER A 391 -16.81 -9.87 -15.43
N SER A 392 -15.49 -10.02 -15.54
CA SER A 392 -14.60 -10.18 -14.39
C SER A 392 -14.50 -8.91 -13.55
N GLU A 393 -14.83 -9.05 -12.27
CA GLU A 393 -14.62 -8.03 -11.23
C GLU A 393 -13.16 -7.94 -10.74
N LEU A 394 -12.23 -8.68 -11.35
CA LEU A 394 -10.81 -8.77 -10.97
C LEU A 394 -9.90 -7.89 -11.85
N GLY A 395 -10.46 -6.78 -12.35
CA GLY A 395 -9.70 -5.69 -12.96
C GLY A 395 -9.34 -5.86 -14.44
N VAL A 396 -9.77 -6.94 -15.10
CA VAL A 396 -9.53 -7.15 -16.55
C VAL A 396 -10.15 -6.02 -17.36
N LYS A 397 -11.41 -5.68 -17.08
CA LYS A 397 -12.14 -4.56 -17.71
C LYS A 397 -11.38 -3.24 -17.58
N ARG A 398 -10.78 -2.98 -16.41
CA ARG A 398 -9.96 -1.77 -16.19
C ARG A 398 -8.69 -1.76 -17.03
N VAL A 399 -7.99 -2.90 -17.16
CA VAL A 399 -6.79 -3.00 -18.01
C VAL A 399 -7.14 -2.76 -19.48
N LEU A 400 -8.23 -3.34 -19.97
CA LEU A 400 -8.75 -3.09 -21.32
C LEU A 400 -9.06 -1.60 -21.53
N GLY A 401 -9.81 -1.00 -20.61
CA GLY A 401 -10.22 0.40 -20.69
C GLY A 401 -9.05 1.39 -20.76
N ILE A 402 -7.99 1.15 -19.97
CA ILE A 402 -6.77 1.99 -20.01
C ILE A 402 -6.14 2.01 -21.41
N HIS A 403 -5.97 0.86 -22.05
CA HIS A 403 -5.29 0.78 -23.35
C HIS A 403 -6.14 1.35 -24.49
N VAL A 404 -7.47 1.32 -24.36
CA VAL A 404 -8.39 1.94 -25.29
C VAL A 404 -8.44 3.47 -25.12
N ALA A 405 -8.48 3.94 -23.87
CA ALA A 405 -8.63 5.36 -23.53
C ALA A 405 -7.38 6.20 -23.83
N GLN A 406 -6.17 5.63 -23.74
CA GLN A 406 -4.91 6.33 -24.02
C GLN A 406 -4.77 6.86 -25.46
N HIS A 407 -5.71 6.53 -26.36
CA HIS A 407 -5.75 7.07 -27.72
C HIS A 407 -6.74 8.23 -27.89
N ILE A 408 -7.61 8.45 -26.90
CA ILE A 408 -8.52 9.59 -26.84
C ILE A 408 -7.77 10.70 -26.10
N ASP A 409 -7.08 11.55 -26.87
CA ASP A 409 -6.55 12.85 -26.45
C ASP A 409 -5.19 12.89 -25.70
N ASN A 410 -4.10 12.75 -26.45
CA ASN A 410 -2.73 13.11 -26.01
C ASN A 410 -2.52 14.64 -25.83
N SER A 411 -3.55 15.48 -25.97
CA SER A 411 -3.43 16.93 -25.73
C SER A 411 -3.92 17.38 -24.35
N ARG A 412 -4.52 16.49 -23.54
CA ARG A 412 -5.14 16.87 -22.25
C ARG A 412 -4.88 15.96 -21.04
N ILE A 413 -4.22 14.82 -21.22
CA ILE A 413 -3.93 13.93 -20.09
C ILE A 413 -2.47 14.14 -19.68
N GLY A 414 -2.25 15.04 -18.71
CA GLY A 414 -1.02 14.99 -17.92
C GLY A 414 -0.88 13.61 -17.28
N GLN A 415 0.34 13.10 -17.13
CA GLN A 415 0.60 11.89 -16.36
C GLN A 415 -0.05 12.01 -14.98
N VAL A 416 -1.23 11.41 -14.81
CA VAL A 416 -1.87 11.31 -13.50
C VAL A 416 -1.22 10.14 -12.80
N ASP A 417 -0.39 10.46 -11.82
CA ASP A 417 0.13 9.45 -10.91
C ASP A 417 -1.06 8.87 -10.12
N VAL A 418 -1.37 7.59 -10.38
CA VAL A 418 -2.50 6.88 -9.76
C VAL A 418 -2.02 6.14 -8.50
N SER A 419 -0.82 6.45 -8.00
CA SER A 419 -0.32 5.95 -6.74
C SER A 419 -0.93 6.76 -5.59
N CYS A 420 -2.06 6.26 -5.08
CA CYS A 420 -2.77 6.75 -3.89
C CYS A 420 -3.37 8.18 -3.96
N GLY A 421 -4.71 8.24 -3.83
CA GLY A 421 -5.37 9.41 -3.24
C GLY A 421 -6.13 10.40 -4.12
N LEU A 422 -6.13 10.29 -5.46
CA LEU A 422 -6.98 11.13 -6.30
C LEU A 422 -7.87 10.26 -7.20
N SER A 423 -9.17 10.26 -6.90
CA SER A 423 -10.14 9.45 -7.61
C SER A 423 -10.19 9.81 -9.11
N ILE A 424 -9.91 8.83 -9.97
CA ILE A 424 -10.27 8.84 -11.41
C ILE A 424 -11.63 8.13 -11.58
N ASN A 425 -12.49 8.14 -10.56
CA ASN A 425 -13.78 7.45 -10.64
C ASN A 425 -14.80 8.20 -11.52
N GLY A 426 -14.51 9.43 -11.94
CA GLY A 426 -15.47 10.23 -12.72
C GLY A 426 -15.53 9.93 -14.23
N TYR A 427 -14.51 9.31 -14.83
CA TYR A 427 -14.40 9.27 -16.31
C TYR A 427 -14.68 7.90 -16.96
N LEU A 428 -14.60 6.80 -16.22
CA LEU A 428 -14.84 5.46 -16.78
C LEU A 428 -16.27 4.93 -16.51
N ASP A 429 -17.03 5.54 -15.61
CA ASP A 429 -18.44 5.21 -15.37
C ASP A 429 -19.41 5.95 -16.32
N MET A 430 -18.88 6.71 -17.30
CA MET A 430 -19.67 7.40 -18.32
C MET A 430 -19.70 6.69 -19.69
N TYR A 431 -19.15 5.49 -19.81
CA TYR A 431 -19.19 4.70 -21.05
C TYR A 431 -19.54 3.23 -20.83
#